data_AF-A0A6J1W7C2-F1
#
_entry.id   AF-A0A6J1W7C2-F1
#
_cell.length_a   1.000
_cell.length_b   1.000
_cell.length_c   1.000
_cell.angle_alpha   90.00
_cell.angle_beta   90.00
_cell.angle_gamma   90.00
#
_symmetry.space_group_name_H-M   'P 1'
#
loop_
_entity.id
_entity.type
_entity.pdbx_description
1 polymer ?
#
loop_
_entity_poly.entity_id
_entity_poly.type
_entity_poly.pdbx_seq_one_letter_code
_entity_poly.pdbx_strand_id
1 'polypeptide(L)'
;MQVHIICSDTGYQADIEFKLRSFLGSAEQTNAISGRIKKGKDTVATIEGYWDGKMDIKDKKTGEESNLLDVAFLKEQRLPRYLMNLDSQHEYESQRLWLKVSEAIGNDDQVAATEEKTIIEEEQRARARNLVAPWVPRFFHKDLRRQSLDGVIDQGWQYNHINI
;
A
#
# COMPACT_ATOMS: atom_id res chain seq x y z
N MET A 1 -3.83 2.39 14.33
CA MET A 1 -2.88 2.94 13.34
C MET A 1 -3.50 4.19 12.74
N GLN A 2 -2.73 5.24 12.45
CA GLN A 2 -3.26 6.47 11.84
C GLN A 2 -2.66 6.71 10.46
N VAL A 3 -3.46 7.25 9.55
CA VAL A 3 -3.09 7.64 8.19
C VAL A 3 -3.50 9.09 7.98
N HIS A 4 -2.57 9.91 7.50
CA HIS A 4 -2.79 11.30 7.15
C HIS A 4 -2.69 11.48 5.64
N ILE A 5 -3.72 12.08 5.04
CA ILE A 5 -3.76 12.42 3.61
C ILE A 5 -3.88 13.93 3.53
N ILE A 6 -2.93 14.59 2.85
CA ILE A 6 -2.86 16.05 2.77
C ILE A 6 -2.84 16.45 1.29
N CYS A 7 -3.69 17.38 0.90
CA CYS A 7 -3.68 18.00 -0.42
C CYS A 7 -3.34 19.49 -0.28
N SER A 8 -2.08 19.85 -0.51
CA SER A 8 -1.60 21.23 -0.39
C SER A 8 -2.32 22.20 -1.34
N ASP A 9 -2.66 21.75 -2.55
CA ASP A 9 -3.29 22.58 -3.58
C ASP A 9 -4.70 23.04 -3.19
N THR A 10 -5.46 22.18 -2.51
CA THR A 10 -6.85 22.44 -2.12
C THR A 10 -6.99 22.83 -0.65
N GLY A 11 -5.95 22.62 0.15
CA GLY A 11 -5.94 22.83 1.60
C GLY A 11 -6.77 21.82 2.40
N TYR A 12 -7.23 20.74 1.76
CA TYR A 12 -7.91 19.64 2.45
C TYR A 12 -6.92 18.67 3.08
N GLN A 13 -7.30 18.13 4.24
CA GLN A 13 -6.57 17.07 4.92
C GLN A 13 -7.56 16.05 5.49
N ALA A 14 -7.16 14.78 5.53
CA ALA A 14 -7.92 13.72 6.15
C ALA A 14 -7.06 12.97 7.17
N ASP A 15 -7.57 12.83 8.38
CA ASP A 15 -6.99 12.01 9.44
C ASP A 15 -7.85 10.76 9.60
N ILE A 16 -7.31 9.58 9.27
CA ILE A 16 -8.02 8.31 9.36
C ILE A 16 -7.36 7.42 10.42
N GLU A 17 -8.15 6.90 11.34
CA GLU A 17 -7.74 5.95 12.35
C GLU A 17 -8.28 4.56 12.01
N PHE A 18 -7.37 3.60 11.89
CA PHE A 18 -7.66 2.17 11.85
C PHE A 18 -7.70 1.65 13.29
N LYS A 19 -8.89 1.25 13.72
CA LYS A 19 -9.14 0.76 15.08
C LYS A 19 -8.50 -0.62 15.24
N LEU A 20 -7.79 -0.80 16.34
CA LEU A 20 -7.27 -2.08 16.75
C LEU A 20 -8.36 -2.83 17.53
N ARG A 21 -8.28 -4.15 17.55
CA ARG A 21 -9.15 -4.99 18.38
C ARG A 21 -9.00 -4.57 19.84
N SER A 22 -10.10 -4.13 20.47
CA SER A 22 -10.10 -3.83 21.90
C SER A 22 -9.98 -5.11 22.72
N PHE A 23 -9.17 -5.11 23.77
CA PHE A 23 -8.97 -6.25 24.68
C PHE A 23 -10.27 -6.66 25.41
N LEU A 24 -11.24 -5.75 25.53
CA LEU A 24 -12.53 -5.97 26.21
C LEU A 24 -13.75 -5.89 25.25
N GLY A 25 -13.52 -5.81 23.93
CA GLY A 25 -14.58 -5.64 22.93
C GLY A 25 -14.96 -6.95 22.21
N SER A 26 -16.18 -7.00 21.67
CA SER A 26 -16.60 -8.07 20.76
C SER A 26 -15.68 -8.15 19.53
N ALA A 27 -15.56 -9.33 18.93
CA ALA A 27 -14.73 -9.55 17.73
C ALA A 27 -15.16 -8.69 16.52
N GLU A 28 -16.33 -8.04 16.58
CA GLU A 28 -16.96 -7.32 15.48
C GLU A 28 -16.31 -5.96 15.13
N GLN A 29 -15.36 -5.46 15.93
CA GLN A 29 -14.65 -4.20 15.61
C GLN A 29 -13.30 -4.43 14.91
N THR A 30 -12.96 -5.66 14.53
CA THR A 30 -11.82 -5.88 13.64
C THR A 30 -12.12 -5.21 12.31
N ASN A 31 -11.21 -4.36 11.82
CA ASN A 31 -11.31 -3.60 10.57
C ASN A 31 -12.12 -2.30 10.61
N ALA A 32 -12.63 -1.91 11.78
CA ALA A 32 -13.30 -0.63 11.90
C ALA A 32 -12.33 0.54 11.67
N ILE A 33 -12.82 1.58 11.03
CA ILE A 33 -12.12 2.86 10.87
C ILE A 33 -12.98 4.02 11.36
N SER A 34 -12.32 5.11 11.70
CA SER A 34 -12.97 6.41 11.91
C SER A 34 -12.05 7.51 11.41
N GLY A 35 -12.61 8.57 10.83
CA GLY A 35 -11.81 9.62 10.25
C GLY A 35 -12.49 10.98 10.20
N ARG A 36 -11.68 12.01 9.98
CA ARG A 36 -12.14 13.40 9.82
C ARG A 36 -11.51 13.99 8.58
N ILE A 37 -12.33 14.60 7.74
CA ILE A 37 -11.88 15.46 6.64
C ILE A 37 -11.95 16.90 7.14
N LYS A 38 -10.88 17.66 6.95
CA LYS A 38 -10.75 19.06 7.36
C LYS A 38 -10.37 19.94 6.18
N LYS A 39 -10.79 21.21 6.26
CA LYS A 39 -10.29 22.30 5.40
C LYS A 39 -9.69 23.36 6.32
N GLY A 40 -8.37 23.54 6.29
CA GLY A 40 -7.68 24.26 7.34
C GLY A 40 -7.88 23.59 8.71
N LYS A 41 -8.38 24.33 9.70
CA LYS A 41 -8.61 23.81 11.07
C LYS A 41 -9.99 23.18 11.26
N ASP A 42 -10.94 23.45 10.35
CA ASP A 42 -12.33 23.05 10.52
C ASP A 42 -12.57 21.65 9.98
N THR A 43 -13.24 20.81 10.77
CA THR A 43 -13.72 19.50 10.31
C THR A 43 -14.98 19.68 9.48
N VAL A 44 -14.92 19.30 8.21
CA VAL A 44 -16.01 19.46 7.25
C VAL A 44 -16.82 18.17 7.07
N ALA A 45 -16.21 17.01 7.31
CA ALA A 45 -16.90 15.72 7.26
C ALA A 45 -16.25 14.69 8.19
N THR A 46 -17.00 13.65 8.55
CA THR A 46 -16.51 12.47 9.27
C THR A 46 -16.72 11.22 8.43
N ILE A 47 -15.81 10.25 8.56
CA ILE A 47 -15.89 8.94 7.91
C ILE A 47 -15.94 7.89 9.02
N GLU A 48 -16.85 6.92 8.91
CA GLU A 48 -16.92 5.77 9.81
C GLU A 48 -17.27 4.51 9.01
N GLY A 49 -16.93 3.34 9.54
CA GLY A 49 -17.28 2.06 8.92
C GLY A 49 -16.13 1.07 9.00
N TYR A 50 -16.01 0.21 7.98
CA TYR A 50 -15.05 -0.89 7.92
C TYR A 50 -14.29 -0.85 6.60
N TRP A 51 -12.96 -0.89 6.65
CA TRP A 51 -12.13 -0.73 5.45
C TRP A 51 -12.26 -1.89 4.44
N ASP A 52 -12.74 -3.05 4.88
CA ASP A 52 -13.03 -4.24 4.09
C ASP A 52 -14.52 -4.42 3.76
N GLY A 53 -15.37 -3.48 4.18
CA GLY A 53 -16.82 -3.53 4.01
C GLY A 53 -17.39 -2.20 3.54
N LYS A 54 -18.30 -1.64 4.32
CA LYS A 54 -18.97 -0.37 4.01
C LYS A 54 -18.34 0.78 4.82
N MET A 55 -18.10 1.90 4.16
CA MET A 55 -17.71 3.17 4.77
C MET A 55 -18.72 4.24 4.41
N ASP A 56 -19.17 4.97 5.42
CA ASP A 56 -20.12 6.06 5.27
C ASP A 56 -19.44 7.40 5.61
N ILE A 57 -19.88 8.45 4.93
CA ILE A 57 -19.40 9.82 5.12
C ILE A 57 -20.56 10.71 5.56
N LYS A 58 -20.27 11.56 6.54
CA LYS A 58 -21.23 12.51 7.08
C LYS A 58 -20.74 13.94 6.95
N ASP A 59 -21.51 14.78 6.28
CA ASP A 59 -21.24 16.21 6.16
C ASP A 59 -21.55 16.91 7.50
N LYS A 60 -20.60 17.71 8.02
CA LYS A 60 -20.76 18.37 9.33
C LYS A 60 -21.70 19.57 9.30
N LYS A 61 -21.88 20.21 8.14
CA LYS A 61 -22.72 21.40 7.99
C LYS A 61 -24.19 21.02 7.80
N THR A 62 -24.48 20.02 6.97
CA THR A 62 -25.85 19.57 6.69
C THR A 62 -26.31 18.45 7.62
N GLY A 63 -25.37 17.67 8.17
CA GLY A 63 -25.66 16.47 8.93
C GLY A 63 -26.05 15.26 8.07
N GLU A 64 -26.06 15.43 6.74
CA GLU A 64 -26.38 14.38 5.78
C GLU A 64 -25.32 13.28 5.82
N GLU A 65 -25.78 12.04 5.78
CA GLU A 65 -24.95 10.84 5.78
C GLU A 65 -25.21 10.05 4.50
N SER A 66 -24.13 9.63 3.85
CA SER A 66 -24.19 8.93 2.56
C SER A 66 -23.11 7.85 2.49
N ASN A 67 -23.30 6.89 1.58
CA ASN A 67 -22.29 5.88 1.34
C ASN A 67 -21.08 6.50 0.62
N LEU A 68 -19.91 6.37 1.22
CA LEU A 68 -18.64 6.76 0.60
C LEU A 68 -18.08 5.64 -0.26
N LEU A 69 -18.08 4.42 0.28
CA LEU A 69 -17.50 3.26 -0.36
C LEU A 69 -18.21 1.98 0.13
N ASP A 70 -18.45 1.06 -0.79
CA ASP A 70 -18.89 -0.29 -0.49
C ASP A 70 -17.97 -1.30 -1.21
N VAL A 71 -17.18 -2.04 -0.44
CA VAL A 71 -16.21 -3.01 -0.97
C VAL A 71 -16.88 -4.14 -1.73
N ALA A 72 -18.11 -4.55 -1.38
CA ALA A 72 -18.82 -5.60 -2.11
C ALA A 72 -19.14 -5.13 -3.53
N PHE A 73 -19.67 -3.92 -3.66
CA PHE A 73 -19.96 -3.30 -4.96
C PHE A 73 -18.68 -3.05 -5.79
N LEU A 74 -17.61 -2.56 -5.17
CA LEU A 74 -16.34 -2.33 -5.87
C LEU A 74 -15.69 -3.62 -6.38
N LYS A 75 -15.92 -4.76 -5.73
CA LYS A 75 -15.42 -6.06 -6.22
C LYS A 75 -16.09 -6.44 -7.54
N GLU A 76 -17.38 -6.17 -7.70
CA GLU A 76 -18.13 -6.43 -8.94
C GLU A 76 -17.66 -5.54 -10.09
N GLN A 77 -17.23 -4.31 -9.79
CA GLN A 77 -16.75 -3.33 -10.77
C GLN A 77 -15.23 -3.35 -10.99
N ARG A 78 -14.51 -4.30 -10.38
CA ARG A 78 -13.05 -4.31 -10.41
C ARG A 78 -12.55 -4.48 -11.85
N LEU A 79 -11.72 -3.54 -12.29
CA LEU A 79 -11.05 -3.64 -13.59
C LEU A 79 -10.15 -4.89 -13.63
N PRO A 80 -10.17 -5.66 -14.74
CA PRO A 80 -9.27 -6.78 -14.91
C PRO A 80 -7.82 -6.30 -14.93
N ARG A 81 -6.97 -7.01 -14.18
CA ARG A 81 -5.53 -6.76 -14.19
C ARG A 81 -4.90 -7.49 -15.38
N TYR A 82 -4.28 -6.75 -16.27
CA TYR A 82 -3.45 -7.32 -17.35
C TYR A 82 -1.99 -7.37 -16.91
N LEU A 83 -1.37 -8.53 -17.13
CA LEU A 83 0.05 -8.77 -16.86
C LEU A 83 0.78 -9.01 -18.19
N MET A 84 2.06 -8.66 -18.22
CA MET A 84 2.95 -9.06 -19.31
C MET A 84 3.13 -10.58 -19.30
N ASN A 85 3.21 -11.19 -20.49
CA ASN A 85 3.55 -12.61 -20.62
C ASN A 85 4.90 -12.89 -19.95
N LEU A 86 5.01 -14.03 -19.26
CA LEU A 86 6.23 -14.43 -18.53
C LEU A 86 7.49 -14.43 -19.41
N ASP A 87 7.37 -14.87 -20.66
CA ASP A 87 8.48 -14.91 -21.61
C ASP A 87 8.98 -13.53 -22.00
N SER A 88 8.15 -12.50 -21.85
CA SER A 88 8.48 -11.10 -22.12
C SER A 88 9.02 -10.36 -20.89
N GLN A 89 8.99 -10.98 -19.70
CA GLN A 89 9.50 -10.38 -18.48
C GLN A 89 11.00 -10.60 -18.30
N HIS A 90 11.68 -9.59 -17.77
CA HIS A 90 13.07 -9.67 -17.37
C HIS A 90 13.26 -10.54 -16.11
N GLU A 91 14.48 -11.04 -15.93
CA GLU A 91 14.84 -12.00 -14.87
C GLU A 91 14.45 -11.56 -13.44
N TYR A 92 14.57 -10.27 -13.10
CA TYR A 92 14.26 -9.73 -11.77
C TYR A 92 12.86 -9.11 -11.66
N GLU A 93 12.01 -9.25 -12.66
CA GLU A 93 10.59 -8.90 -12.51
C GLU A 93 9.91 -9.89 -11.58
N SER A 94 9.08 -9.40 -10.65
CA SER A 94 8.65 -10.17 -9.49
C SER A 94 7.95 -11.47 -9.85
N GLN A 95 7.08 -11.49 -10.86
CA GLN A 95 6.37 -12.71 -11.24
C GLN A 95 7.33 -13.77 -11.79
N ARG A 96 8.31 -13.38 -12.62
CA ARG A 96 9.33 -14.29 -13.14
C ARG A 96 10.31 -14.77 -12.06
N LEU A 97 10.85 -13.84 -11.27
CA LEU A 97 11.82 -14.15 -10.22
C LEU A 97 11.25 -15.12 -9.18
N TRP A 98 9.99 -14.93 -8.79
CA TRP A 98 9.33 -15.73 -7.76
C TRP A 98 8.43 -16.83 -8.32
N LEU A 99 8.52 -17.15 -9.62
CA LEU A 99 7.62 -18.08 -10.30
C LEU A 99 7.57 -19.44 -9.57
N LYS A 100 8.72 -20.08 -9.40
CA LYS A 100 8.82 -21.41 -8.80
C LYS A 100 8.38 -21.45 -7.33
N VAL A 101 8.71 -20.42 -6.56
CA VAL A 101 8.26 -20.30 -5.17
C VAL A 101 6.74 -20.20 -5.12
N SER A 102 6.16 -19.40 -6.03
CA SER A 102 4.70 -19.21 -6.12
C SER A 102 3.99 -20.49 -6.56
N GLU A 103 4.55 -21.25 -7.50
CA GLU A 103 4.05 -22.55 -7.93
C GLU A 103 4.10 -23.59 -6.79
N ALA A 104 5.20 -23.66 -6.05
CA ALA A 104 5.32 -24.55 -4.90
C ALA A 104 4.31 -24.21 -3.79
N ILE A 105 4.14 -22.92 -3.47
CA ILE A 105 3.11 -22.46 -2.53
C ILE A 105 1.71 -22.83 -3.04
N GLY A 106 1.43 -22.63 -4.33
CA GLY A 106 0.14 -22.98 -4.94
C GLY A 106 -0.17 -24.48 -4.91
N ASN A 107 0.86 -25.32 -4.82
CA ASN A 107 0.77 -26.77 -4.69
C ASN A 107 0.87 -27.27 -3.23
N ASP A 108 0.84 -26.36 -2.25
CA ASP A 108 1.02 -26.64 -0.82
C ASP A 108 2.37 -27.35 -0.47
N ASP A 109 3.37 -27.28 -1.34
CA ASP A 109 4.70 -27.87 -1.11
C ASP A 109 5.63 -26.86 -0.42
N GLN A 110 5.60 -26.88 0.91
CA GLN A 110 6.41 -25.98 1.74
C GLN A 110 7.91 -26.26 1.67
N VAL A 111 8.31 -27.52 1.38
CA VAL A 111 9.72 -27.89 1.26
C VAL A 111 10.28 -27.26 -0.01
N ALA A 112 9.63 -27.50 -1.16
CA ALA A 112 10.03 -26.92 -2.43
C ALA A 112 10.00 -25.38 -2.41
N ALA A 113 8.97 -24.77 -1.78
CA ALA A 113 8.89 -23.32 -1.64
C ALA A 113 10.09 -22.74 -0.85
N THR A 114 10.52 -23.44 0.21
CA THR A 114 11.67 -23.03 1.03
C THR A 114 12.97 -23.19 0.27
N GLU A 115 13.15 -24.29 -0.47
CA GLU A 115 14.33 -24.54 -1.29
C GLU A 115 14.49 -23.48 -2.38
N GLU A 116 13.46 -23.25 -3.19
CA GLU A 116 13.49 -22.27 -4.28
C GLU A 116 13.65 -20.83 -3.77
N LYS A 117 13.05 -20.48 -2.62
CA LYS A 117 13.29 -19.21 -1.94
C LYS A 117 14.76 -19.07 -1.52
N THR A 118 15.35 -20.14 -0.98
CA THR A 118 16.74 -20.14 -0.51
C THR A 118 17.72 -19.91 -1.66
N ILE A 119 17.45 -20.49 -2.84
CA ILE A 119 18.26 -20.26 -4.06
C ILE A 119 18.29 -18.78 -4.41
N ILE A 120 17.11 -18.13 -4.50
CA ILE A 120 17.01 -16.69 -4.83
C ILE A 120 17.75 -15.84 -3.79
N GLU A 121 17.57 -16.11 -2.50
CA GLU A 121 18.18 -15.32 -1.43
C GLU A 121 19.70 -15.50 -1.33
N GLU A 122 20.23 -16.71 -1.54
CA GLU A 122 21.67 -16.96 -1.54
C GLU A 122 22.35 -16.33 -2.75
N GLU A 123 21.71 -16.34 -3.93
CA GLU A 123 22.20 -15.60 -5.09
C GLU A 123 22.26 -14.09 -4.81
N GLN A 124 21.23 -13.50 -4.22
CA GLN A 124 21.24 -12.08 -3.84
C GLN A 124 22.30 -11.78 -2.77
N ARG A 125 22.50 -12.67 -1.80
CA ARG A 125 23.56 -12.57 -0.78
C ARG A 125 24.96 -12.65 -1.39
N ALA A 126 25.17 -13.55 -2.36
CA ALA A 126 26.42 -13.66 -3.10
C ALA A 126 26.70 -12.39 -3.92
N ARG A 127 25.70 -11.85 -4.63
CA ARG A 127 25.82 -10.59 -5.37
C ARG A 127 26.20 -9.44 -4.44
N ALA A 128 25.51 -9.30 -3.31
CA ALA A 128 25.79 -8.25 -2.33
C ALA A 128 27.21 -8.32 -1.76
N ARG A 129 27.74 -9.53 -1.50
CA ARG A 129 29.14 -9.73 -1.06
C ARG A 129 30.18 -9.27 -2.09
N ASN A 130 29.85 -9.35 -3.38
CA ASN A 130 30.74 -9.02 -4.48
C ASN A 130 30.58 -7.59 -5.00
N LEU A 131 29.70 -6.78 -4.39
CA LEU A 131 29.52 -5.38 -4.78
C LEU A 131 30.74 -4.55 -4.38
N VAL A 132 31.40 -3.95 -5.35
CA VAL A 132 32.47 -2.97 -5.15
C VAL A 132 31.95 -1.54 -4.95
N ALA A 133 30.66 -1.32 -5.21
CA ALA A 133 29.98 -0.04 -5.05
C ALA A 133 28.57 -0.26 -4.49
N PRO A 134 27.97 0.74 -3.81
CA PRO A 134 26.60 0.65 -3.33
C PRO A 134 25.61 0.35 -4.46
N TRP A 135 24.63 -0.51 -4.19
CA TRP A 135 23.54 -0.75 -5.13
C TRP A 135 22.72 0.51 -5.36
N VAL A 136 22.40 0.80 -6.62
CA VAL A 136 21.60 1.97 -7.03
C VAL A 136 20.31 1.47 -7.69
N PRO A 137 19.12 1.93 -7.24
CA PRO A 137 17.86 1.56 -7.87
C PRO A 137 17.81 2.01 -9.33
N ARG A 138 17.30 1.13 -10.21
CA ARG A 138 17.22 1.41 -11.66
C ARG A 138 16.25 2.55 -11.99
N PHE A 139 15.10 2.57 -11.32
CA PHE A 139 13.98 3.44 -11.68
C PHE A 139 13.72 4.56 -10.68
N PHE A 140 14.51 4.66 -9.62
CA PHE A 140 14.33 5.68 -8.59
C PHE A 140 15.66 6.35 -8.25
N HIS A 141 15.60 7.64 -7.97
CA HIS A 141 16.72 8.40 -7.40
C HIS A 141 16.26 9.11 -6.12
N LYS A 142 17.22 9.43 -5.26
CA LYS A 142 16.94 10.11 -3.99
C LYS A 142 17.18 11.61 -4.14
N ASP A 143 16.13 12.40 -3.99
CA ASP A 143 16.20 13.85 -3.87
C ASP A 143 16.51 14.22 -2.41
N LEU A 144 17.77 14.56 -2.15
CA LEU A 144 18.28 14.91 -0.83
C LEU A 144 17.82 16.30 -0.35
N ARG A 145 17.19 17.10 -1.22
CA ARG A 145 16.77 18.48 -0.89
C ARG A 145 15.34 18.54 -0.37
N ARG A 146 14.58 17.46 -0.50
CA ARG A 146 13.17 17.39 -0.14
C ARG A 146 13.02 17.30 1.38
N GLN A 147 12.32 18.28 1.96
CA GLN A 147 11.92 18.25 3.35
C GLN A 147 10.52 17.63 3.45
N SER A 148 10.35 16.66 4.33
CA SER A 148 9.04 16.09 4.63
C SER A 148 8.20 17.10 5.39
N LEU A 149 6.91 17.20 5.06
CA LEU A 149 5.93 17.91 5.89
C LEU A 149 5.80 17.21 7.25
N ASP A 150 5.46 17.97 8.30
CA ASP A 150 5.21 17.41 9.63
C ASP A 150 4.14 16.30 9.56
N GLY A 151 4.48 15.12 10.09
CA GLY A 151 3.59 13.95 10.09
C GLY A 151 3.56 13.15 8.79
N VAL A 152 4.34 13.52 7.77
CA VAL A 152 4.49 12.76 6.52
C VAL A 152 5.85 12.06 6.49
N ILE A 153 5.85 10.74 6.30
CA ILE A 153 7.09 9.99 6.06
C ILE A 153 7.40 10.07 4.56
N ASP A 154 8.33 10.96 4.19
CA ASP A 154 8.86 11.06 2.84
C ASP A 154 10.37 10.80 2.85
N GLN A 155 10.79 9.69 2.24
CA GLN A 155 12.20 9.29 2.17
C GLN A 155 12.95 9.96 1.00
N GLY A 156 12.28 10.82 0.22
CA GLY A 156 12.87 11.57 -0.88
C GLY A 156 13.09 10.76 -2.16
N TRP A 157 12.50 9.58 -2.30
CA TRP A 157 12.63 8.79 -3.53
C TRP A 157 11.70 9.30 -4.62
N GLN A 158 12.25 9.51 -5.82
CA GLN A 158 11.54 10.00 -6.99
C GLN A 158 11.73 9.04 -8.16
N TYR A 159 10.66 8.84 -8.95
CA TYR A 159 10.71 7.99 -10.12
C TYR A 159 11.45 8.66 -11.28
N ASN A 160 12.29 7.90 -11.97
CA ASN A 160 13.06 8.36 -13.12
C ASN A 160 12.19 8.33 -14.38
N HIS A 161 11.54 9.45 -14.72
CA HIS A 161 10.70 9.58 -15.93
C HIS A 161 11.44 9.44 -17.27
N ILE A 162 12.78 9.38 -17.27
CA ILE A 162 13.63 9.53 -18.46
C ILE A 162 14.11 8.17 -19.02
N ASN A 163 13.95 7.06 -18.28
CA ASN A 163 14.45 5.74 -18.67
C ASN A 163 13.31 4.76 -19.01
N ILE A 164 12.51 5.08 -20.04
CA ILE A 164 11.60 4.12 -20.69
C ILE A 164 12.21 3.73 -22.03
#